data_AF-A0A256J5H3-F1
#
_entry.id   AF-A0A256J5H3-F1
#
_cell.length_a   1.000
_cell.length_b   1.000
_cell.length_c   1.000
_cell.angle_alpha   90.00
_cell.angle_beta   90.00
_cell.angle_gamma   90.00
#
_symmetry.space_group_name_H-M   'P 1'
#
loop_
_entity.id
_entity.type
_entity.pdbx_description
1 polymer ?
#
loop_
_entity_poly.entity_id
_entity_poly.type
_entity_poly.pdbx_seq_one_letter_code
_entity_poly.pdbx_strand_id
1 'polypeptide(L)'
;MDESTDHTTDDCTTTGSFDDHGIDDGSELIRRTHYRLVADGWDTFEPTERFLDRLADAFTRAYLTATSAYELPPHVAAAIDDARACAEVEFADEPDADLRGTVIPAFYRHAAGFHCAYRD
;
A
#
# COMPACT_ATOMS: atom_id res chain seq x y z
N MET A 1 -37.53 14.35 -4.01
CA MET A 1 -36.28 14.51 -3.24
C MET A 1 -36.11 13.21 -2.51
N ASP A 2 -35.49 12.24 -3.19
CA ASP A 2 -35.18 10.91 -2.69
C ASP A 2 -33.68 10.76 -2.91
N GLU A 3 -32.88 11.08 -1.90
CA GLU A 3 -31.46 10.76 -1.90
C GLU A 3 -31.32 9.32 -1.39
N SER A 4 -31.38 8.39 -2.34
CA SER A 4 -30.88 7.03 -2.12
C SER A 4 -29.35 7.15 -2.08
N THR A 5 -28.77 7.12 -0.88
CA THR A 5 -27.32 6.88 -0.69
C THR A 5 -27.02 5.49 -1.25
N ASP A 6 -26.60 5.50 -2.50
CA ASP A 6 -25.98 4.41 -3.22
C ASP A 6 -24.88 3.83 -2.33
N HIS A 7 -25.08 2.59 -1.84
CA HIS A 7 -23.98 1.79 -1.29
C HIS A 7 -23.03 1.55 -2.46
N THR A 8 -22.14 2.51 -2.67
CA THR A 8 -21.12 2.46 -3.69
C THR A 8 -20.28 1.25 -3.34
N THR A 9 -20.31 0.22 -4.18
CA THR A 9 -19.31 -0.83 -4.18
C THR A 9 -17.95 -0.13 -4.20
N ASP A 10 -17.33 -0.09 -3.03
CA ASP A 10 -16.04 0.53 -2.71
C ASP A 10 -15.07 0.25 -3.88
N ASP A 11 -14.69 1.28 -4.63
CA ASP A 11 -13.76 1.15 -5.76
C ASP A 11 -12.33 1.02 -5.17
N CYS A 12 -12.08 -0.15 -4.57
CA CYS A 12 -10.91 -0.50 -3.78
C CYS A 12 -9.58 -0.50 -4.52
N THR A 13 -9.60 -0.21 -5.83
CA THR A 13 -8.39 -0.04 -6.64
C THR A 13 -7.95 1.42 -6.73
N THR A 14 -8.76 2.34 -6.18
CA THR A 14 -8.54 3.78 -6.19
C THR A 14 -7.95 4.28 -4.87
N THR A 15 -7.55 5.54 -4.83
CA THR A 15 -6.88 6.19 -3.68
C THR A 15 -7.71 6.21 -2.38
N GLY A 16 -9.01 5.86 -2.42
CA GLY A 16 -9.91 5.86 -1.26
C GLY A 16 -9.99 4.55 -0.48
N SER A 17 -9.25 3.49 -0.86
CA SER A 17 -9.40 2.17 -0.21
C SER A 17 -9.16 2.16 1.31
N PHE A 18 -8.46 3.17 1.84
CA PHE A 18 -8.19 3.33 3.27
C PHE A 18 -8.98 4.48 3.92
N ASP A 19 -10.01 5.01 3.26
CA ASP A 19 -10.85 6.12 3.77
C ASP A 19 -11.48 5.76 5.13
N ASP A 20 -11.90 4.50 5.33
CA ASP A 20 -12.43 3.98 6.60
C ASP A 20 -11.42 4.10 7.78
N HIS A 21 -10.13 4.21 7.45
CA HIS A 21 -9.04 4.38 8.42
C HIS A 21 -8.58 5.85 8.54
N GLY A 22 -9.30 6.78 7.91
CA GLY A 22 -8.98 8.22 7.90
C GLY A 22 -7.85 8.60 6.94
N ILE A 23 -7.64 7.81 5.88
CA ILE A 23 -6.68 8.12 4.80
C ILE A 23 -7.47 8.52 3.56
N ASP A 24 -7.70 9.84 3.42
CA ASP A 24 -8.51 10.43 2.35
C ASP A 24 -7.87 10.35 0.94
N ASP A 25 -6.55 10.14 0.88
CA ASP A 25 -5.80 10.02 -0.38
C ASP A 25 -4.62 9.05 -0.23
N GLY A 26 -4.75 7.87 -0.83
CA GLY A 26 -3.70 6.85 -0.93
C GLY A 26 -2.39 7.33 -1.56
N SER A 27 -2.40 8.43 -2.33
CA SER A 27 -1.19 9.08 -2.83
C SER A 27 -0.30 9.56 -1.68
N GLU A 28 -0.88 9.89 -0.53
CA GLU A 28 -0.13 10.22 0.67
C GLU A 28 0.66 9.01 1.19
N LEU A 29 0.08 7.81 1.21
CA LEU A 29 0.78 6.59 1.61
C LEU A 29 1.91 6.27 0.64
N ILE A 30 1.67 6.35 -0.67
CA ILE A 30 2.69 6.16 -1.72
C ILE A 30 3.86 7.11 -1.48
N ARG A 31 3.57 8.41 -1.33
CA ARG A 31 4.58 9.46 -1.11
C ARG A 31 5.36 9.22 0.19
N ARG A 32 4.67 8.92 1.29
CA ARG A 32 5.26 8.69 2.62
C ARG A 32 6.12 7.43 2.66
N THR A 33 5.74 6.39 1.92
CA THR A 33 6.50 5.15 1.77
C THR A 33 7.81 5.42 1.04
N HIS A 34 7.73 6.11 -0.11
CA HIS A 34 8.92 6.50 -0.88
C HIS A 34 9.92 7.31 -0.05
N TYR A 35 9.47 8.34 0.65
CA TYR A 35 10.38 9.16 1.47
C TYR A 35 11.04 8.39 2.61
N ARG A 36 10.35 7.39 3.19
CA ARG A 36 10.94 6.52 4.22
C ARG A 36 12.05 5.65 3.64
N LEU A 37 11.78 4.99 2.51
CA LEU A 37 12.78 4.18 1.81
C LEU A 37 14.04 5.00 1.49
N VAL A 38 13.86 6.18 0.90
CA VAL A 38 14.98 7.10 0.59
C VAL A 38 15.73 7.53 1.85
N ALA A 39 15.03 7.84 2.94
CA ALA A 39 15.67 8.24 4.21
C ALA A 39 16.55 7.12 4.81
N ASP A 40 16.18 5.86 4.58
CA ASP A 40 16.91 4.67 5.03
C ASP A 40 17.95 4.17 4.00
N GLY A 41 18.14 4.88 2.88
CA GLY A 41 19.13 4.56 1.84
C GLY A 41 18.67 3.54 0.79
N TRP A 42 17.36 3.36 0.64
CA TRP A 42 16.72 2.43 -0.31
C TRP A 42 16.05 3.18 -1.46
N ASP A 43 16.78 4.09 -2.11
CA ASP A 43 16.27 4.93 -3.19
C ASP A 43 16.19 4.24 -4.57
N THR A 44 16.82 3.07 -4.70
CA THR A 44 16.84 2.26 -5.93
C THR A 44 16.16 0.91 -5.68
N PHE A 45 15.24 0.52 -6.55
CA PHE A 45 14.55 -0.77 -6.45
C PHE A 45 15.52 -1.94 -6.66
N GLU A 46 15.37 -2.98 -5.84
CA GLU A 46 16.00 -4.27 -6.04
C GLU A 46 14.93 -5.35 -5.85
N PRO A 47 14.70 -6.27 -6.81
CA PRO A 47 13.69 -7.33 -6.70
C PRO A 47 14.20 -8.47 -5.79
N THR A 48 14.48 -8.12 -4.53
CA THR A 48 14.98 -9.03 -3.51
C THR A 48 13.99 -9.10 -2.36
N GLU A 49 13.90 -10.25 -1.71
CA GLU A 49 13.09 -10.42 -0.49
C GLU A 49 13.41 -9.32 0.53
N ARG A 50 14.69 -8.97 0.67
CA ARG A 50 15.18 -7.93 1.57
C ARG A 50 14.61 -6.55 1.25
N PHE A 51 14.56 -6.16 -0.02
CA PHE A 51 14.00 -4.88 -0.42
C PHE A 51 12.49 -4.86 -0.22
N LEU A 52 11.81 -5.95 -0.56
CA LEU A 52 10.35 -6.07 -0.42
C LEU A 52 9.92 -6.07 1.06
N ASP A 53 10.70 -6.69 1.95
CA ASP A 53 10.53 -6.56 3.40
C ASP A 53 10.62 -5.09 3.85
N ARG A 54 11.56 -4.33 3.29
CA ARG A 54 11.74 -2.90 3.60
C ARG A 54 10.62 -2.04 3.04
N LEU A 55 10.13 -2.36 1.85
CA LEU A 55 8.97 -1.72 1.26
C LEU A 55 7.72 -1.93 2.14
N ALA A 56 7.47 -3.16 2.59
CA ALA A 56 6.36 -3.48 3.48
C ALA A 56 6.46 -2.79 4.86
N ASP A 57 7.65 -2.74 5.47
CA ASP A 57 7.89 -2.00 6.73
C ASP A 57 7.71 -0.48 6.53
N ALA A 58 8.23 0.08 5.43
CA ALA A 58 8.07 1.50 5.12
C ALA A 58 6.59 1.87 4.92
N PHE A 59 5.82 1.01 4.24
CA PHE A 59 4.38 1.17 4.04
C PHE A 59 3.63 1.08 5.36
N THR A 60 3.92 0.06 6.18
CA THR A 60 3.37 -0.10 7.53
C THR A 60 3.55 1.16 8.37
N ARG A 61 4.77 1.71 8.40
CA ARG A 61 5.06 2.95 9.14
C ARG A 61 4.35 4.15 8.55
N ALA A 62 4.22 4.22 7.23
CA ALA A 62 3.46 5.28 6.56
C ALA A 62 1.98 5.24 6.98
N TYR A 63 1.39 4.04 7.00
CA TYR A 63 0.03 3.79 7.46
C TYR A 63 -0.17 4.19 8.93
N LEU A 64 0.64 3.66 9.86
CA LEU A 64 0.52 4.00 11.29
C LEU A 64 0.66 5.50 11.55
N THR A 65 1.52 6.18 10.79
CA THR A 65 1.68 7.64 10.90
C THR A 65 0.51 8.41 10.29
N ALA A 66 -0.18 7.86 9.29
CA ALA A 66 -1.33 8.49 8.66
C ALA A 66 -2.58 8.34 9.54
N THR A 67 -2.80 7.14 10.08
CA THR A 67 -3.97 6.81 10.91
C THR A 67 -3.79 7.18 12.37
N SER A 68 -2.56 7.52 12.80
CA SER A 68 -2.19 7.64 14.22
C SER A 68 -2.50 6.37 15.05
N ALA A 69 -2.62 5.22 14.38
CA ALA A 69 -2.83 3.94 15.03
C ALA A 69 -1.55 3.48 15.75
N TYR A 70 -1.73 2.78 16.87
CA TYR A 70 -0.62 2.17 17.60
C TYR A 70 -0.12 0.89 16.93
N GLU A 71 -1.05 0.11 16.38
CA GLU A 71 -0.79 -1.18 15.74
C GLU A 71 -1.61 -1.33 14.46
N LEU A 72 -1.13 -2.18 13.56
CA LEU A 72 -1.84 -2.53 12.33
C LEU A 72 -3.04 -3.42 12.68
N PRO A 73 -4.24 -3.11 12.15
CA PRO A 73 -5.33 -4.07 12.18
C PRO A 73 -4.93 -5.38 11.48
N PRO A 74 -5.32 -6.56 11.98
CA PRO A 74 -4.88 -7.84 11.42
C PRO A 74 -5.16 -8.01 9.92
N HIS A 75 -6.30 -7.52 9.44
CA HIS A 75 -6.67 -7.57 8.03
C HIS A 75 -5.77 -6.68 7.16
N VAL A 76 -5.33 -5.52 7.67
CA VAL A 76 -4.38 -4.64 6.96
C VAL A 76 -2.99 -5.27 6.93
N ALA A 77 -2.56 -5.90 8.04
CA ALA A 77 -1.28 -6.59 8.09
C ALA A 77 -1.22 -7.73 7.04
N ALA A 78 -2.28 -8.56 6.98
CA ALA A 78 -2.39 -9.61 5.96
C ALA A 78 -2.36 -9.03 4.53
N ALA A 79 -3.09 -7.93 4.28
CA ALA A 79 -3.10 -7.28 2.97
C ALA A 79 -1.72 -6.76 2.53
N ILE A 80 -0.91 -6.25 3.46
CA ILE A 80 0.46 -5.81 3.20
C ILE A 80 1.37 -7.00 2.88
N ASP A 81 1.23 -8.10 3.62
CA ASP A 81 2.02 -9.33 3.39
C ASP A 81 1.70 -9.94 2.01
N ASP A 82 0.43 -10.00 1.62
CA ASP A 82 0.05 -10.51 0.30
C ASP A 82 0.45 -9.54 -0.83
N ALA A 83 0.36 -8.23 -0.61
CA ALA A 83 0.86 -7.25 -1.57
C ALA A 83 2.37 -7.37 -1.82
N ARG A 84 3.13 -7.71 -0.78
CA ARG A 84 4.56 -8.02 -0.89
C ARG A 84 4.78 -9.26 -1.75
N ALA A 85 4.04 -10.34 -1.53
CA ALA A 85 4.14 -11.56 -2.34
C ALA A 85 3.78 -11.29 -3.81
N CYS A 86 2.76 -10.47 -4.07
CA CYS A 86 2.42 -10.04 -5.43
C CYS A 86 3.55 -9.22 -6.07
N ALA A 87 4.14 -8.26 -5.35
CA ALA A 87 5.24 -7.45 -5.86
C ALA A 87 6.50 -8.28 -6.16
N GLU A 88 6.76 -9.33 -5.38
CA GLU A 88 7.85 -10.27 -5.66
C GLU A 88 7.67 -10.95 -7.02
N VAL A 89 6.48 -11.48 -7.28
CA VAL A 89 6.16 -12.17 -8.54
C VAL A 89 6.11 -11.21 -9.72
N GLU A 90 5.51 -10.03 -9.53
CA GLU A 90 5.33 -9.03 -10.60
C GLU A 90 6.67 -8.46 -11.08
N PHE A 91 7.59 -8.15 -10.16
CA PHE A 91 8.85 -7.47 -10.50
C PHE A 91 10.07 -8.39 -10.54
N ALA A 92 9.89 -9.72 -10.43
CA ALA A 92 11.00 -10.69 -10.43
C ALA A 92 11.95 -10.53 -11.64
N ASP A 93 11.38 -10.24 -12.81
CA ASP A 93 12.12 -10.07 -14.07
C ASP A 93 12.29 -8.59 -14.48
N GLU A 94 11.96 -7.65 -13.59
CA GLU A 94 12.01 -6.19 -13.85
C GLU A 94 12.90 -5.44 -12.83
N PRO A 95 14.20 -5.73 -12.77
CA PRO A 95 15.10 -5.12 -11.77
C PRO A 95 15.27 -3.61 -11.94
N ASP A 96 15.02 -3.08 -13.15
CA ASP A 96 15.13 -1.65 -13.47
C ASP A 96 13.79 -0.90 -13.33
N ALA A 97 12.78 -1.52 -12.70
CA ALA A 97 11.48 -0.89 -12.48
C ALA A 97 11.60 0.38 -11.64
N ASP A 98 10.92 1.46 -12.07
CA ASP A 98 10.94 2.73 -11.34
C ASP A 98 10.27 2.58 -9.97
N LEU A 99 11.05 2.77 -8.90
CA LEU A 99 10.57 2.59 -7.53
C LEU A 99 9.35 3.49 -7.25
N ARG A 100 9.43 4.76 -7.63
CA ARG A 100 8.46 5.78 -7.25
C ARG A 100 7.17 5.73 -8.07
N GLY A 101 7.28 5.53 -9.37
CA GLY A 101 6.20 5.61 -10.34
C GLY A 101 5.59 4.26 -10.71
N THR A 102 6.31 3.17 -10.48
CA THR A 102 5.85 1.82 -10.84
C THR A 102 5.68 0.94 -9.60
N VAL A 103 6.76 0.67 -8.87
CA VAL A 103 6.78 -0.36 -7.81
C VAL A 103 5.91 0.03 -6.62
N ILE A 104 6.11 1.21 -6.02
CA ILE A 104 5.32 1.65 -4.86
C ILE A 104 3.84 1.81 -5.23
N PRO A 105 3.46 2.41 -6.38
CA PRO A 105 2.07 2.45 -6.81
C PRO A 105 1.46 1.07 -7.04
N ALA A 106 2.19 0.10 -7.61
CA ALA A 106 1.71 -1.27 -7.78
C ALA A 106 1.49 -1.96 -6.43
N PHE A 107 2.47 -1.85 -5.52
CA PHE A 107 2.35 -2.35 -4.15
C PHE A 107 1.12 -1.79 -3.43
N TYR A 108 0.88 -0.47 -3.54
CA TYR A 108 -0.32 0.15 -2.96
C TYR A 108 -1.61 -0.43 -3.54
N ARG A 109 -1.70 -0.62 -4.86
CA ARG A 109 -2.89 -1.19 -5.50
C ARG A 109 -3.17 -2.62 -5.02
N HIS A 110 -2.13 -3.44 -4.85
CA HIS A 110 -2.29 -4.79 -4.29
C HIS A 110 -2.76 -4.73 -2.85
N ALA A 111 -2.13 -3.91 -2.00
CA ALA A 111 -2.51 -3.78 -0.60
C ALA A 111 -3.95 -3.29 -0.43
N ALA A 112 -4.38 -2.33 -1.25
CA ALA A 112 -5.76 -1.84 -1.30
C ALA A 112 -6.75 -2.95 -1.74
N GLY A 113 -6.41 -3.70 -2.79
CA GLY A 113 -7.22 -4.82 -3.26
C GLY A 113 -7.41 -5.90 -2.19
N PHE A 114 -6.33 -6.31 -1.51
CA PHE A 114 -6.40 -7.29 -0.43
C PHE A 114 -7.10 -6.75 0.81
N HIS A 115 -6.88 -5.48 1.17
CA HIS A 115 -7.56 -4.85 2.30
C HIS A 115 -9.08 -4.94 2.17
N CYS A 116 -9.59 -4.65 0.97
CA CYS A 116 -11.00 -4.80 0.71
C CYS A 116 -11.48 -6.25 0.73
N ALA A 117 -10.72 -7.17 0.16
CA ALA A 117 -11.06 -8.60 0.21
C ALA A 117 -11.10 -9.16 1.65
N TYR A 118 -10.35 -8.55 2.58
CA TYR A 118 -10.28 -8.95 3.98
C TYR A 118 -11.18 -8.13 4.91
N ARG A 119 -11.92 -7.16 4.38
CA ARG A 119 -12.89 -6.35 5.14
C ARG A 119 -14.21 -7.09 5.37
N ASP A 120 -14.49 -8.15 4.59
CA ASP A 120 -15.67 -9.03 4.70
C ASP A 120 -15.60 -10.04 5.87
#